data_AF-A0A6B2DR83-F1
#
_entry.id   AF-A0A6B2DR83-F1
#
_cell.length_a   1.000
_cell.length_b   1.000
_cell.length_c   1.000
_cell.angle_alpha   90.00
_cell.angle_beta   90.00
_cell.angle_gamma   90.00
#
_symmetry.space_group_name_H-M   'P 1'
#
loop_
_entity.id
_entity.type
_entity.pdbx_description
1 polymer ?
#
loop_
_entity_poly.entity_id
_entity_poly.type
_entity_poly.pdbx_seq_one_letter_code
_entity_poly.pdbx_strand_id
1 'polypeptide(L)'
;LSAAFRLSARQLGTAEARLFGLLALHPGSDLDVRAASALGGFPPRETDRLLDRLHDAYLVTQPATDRYGFHDLLRVFAAGTPLAEGERERAFGRLAAFAVREAERADRELAPQRYRPEIAYPDGLPEPAPLDGVAWFRAEWPNLVALCRRAGELGEYDRCWQLAFCLRGYFFLAKLWDPWIATHRWARAAAEAAGDRWALATTTANLGVALVDRGDLDGASECYREALREYRAIGDRHGEATALAHDAWAAHYRGEHAAALRGFRTALEFYE
;
A
#
# COMPACT_ATOMS: atom_id res chain seq x y z
N LEU A 1 -18.24 -15.82 -25.92
CA LEU A 1 -17.32 -14.80 -25.36
C LEU A 1 -15.85 -15.14 -25.56
N SER A 2 -15.35 -16.31 -25.12
CA SER A 2 -13.92 -16.68 -25.28
C SER A 2 -13.38 -16.69 -26.72
N ALA A 3 -14.21 -16.98 -27.74
CA ALA A 3 -13.77 -16.99 -29.14
C ALA A 3 -13.51 -15.59 -29.72
N ALA A 4 -14.32 -14.59 -29.35
CA ALA A 4 -14.16 -13.21 -29.80
C ALA A 4 -12.90 -12.57 -29.20
N PHE A 5 -12.66 -12.76 -27.90
CA PHE A 5 -11.44 -12.27 -27.23
C PHE A 5 -10.17 -12.93 -27.78
N ARG A 6 -10.22 -14.24 -28.09
CA ARG A 6 -9.11 -14.91 -28.77
C ARG A 6 -8.83 -14.34 -30.16
N LEU A 7 -9.86 -13.86 -30.86
CA LEU A 7 -9.68 -13.23 -32.18
C LEU A 7 -8.98 -11.87 -32.06
N SER A 8 -9.44 -11.01 -31.15
CA SER A 8 -8.77 -9.71 -30.88
C SER A 8 -7.34 -9.92 -30.37
N ALA A 9 -7.12 -10.89 -29.47
CA ALA A 9 -5.80 -11.18 -28.91
C ALA A 9 -4.80 -11.71 -29.95
N ARG A 10 -5.27 -12.40 -31.00
CA ARG A 10 -4.40 -12.87 -32.10
C ARG A 10 -3.88 -11.74 -32.99
N GLN A 11 -4.50 -10.56 -32.95
CA GLN A 11 -4.07 -9.39 -33.72
C GLN A 11 -3.06 -8.52 -32.95
N LEU A 12 -2.79 -8.84 -31.68
CA LEU A 12 -1.84 -8.09 -30.87
C LEU A 12 -0.41 -8.33 -31.35
N GLY A 13 0.35 -7.24 -31.41
CA GLY A 13 1.80 -7.33 -31.45
C GLY A 13 2.37 -7.88 -30.13
N THR A 14 3.67 -8.17 -30.14
CA THR A 14 4.35 -8.78 -28.99
C THR A 14 4.32 -7.90 -27.74
N ALA A 15 4.45 -6.58 -27.90
CA ALA A 15 4.43 -5.64 -26.79
C ALA A 15 3.04 -5.48 -26.17
N GLU A 16 1.99 -5.44 -27.00
CA GLU A 16 0.60 -5.33 -26.57
C GLU A 16 0.16 -6.59 -25.83
N ALA A 17 0.45 -7.78 -26.38
CA ALA A 17 0.14 -9.05 -25.73
C ALA A 17 0.84 -9.14 -24.37
N ARG A 18 2.12 -8.77 -24.30
CA ARG A 18 2.89 -8.73 -23.05
C ARG A 18 2.27 -7.77 -22.04
N LEU A 19 2.00 -6.51 -22.42
CA LEU A 19 1.39 -5.54 -21.52
C LEU A 19 0.01 -6.03 -21.04
N PHE A 20 -0.81 -6.56 -21.94
CA PHE A 20 -2.12 -7.13 -21.60
C PHE A 20 -2.01 -8.21 -20.52
N GLY A 21 -1.07 -9.15 -20.67
CA GLY A 21 -0.80 -10.17 -19.65
C GLY A 21 -0.34 -9.60 -18.31
N LEU A 22 0.53 -8.58 -18.35
CA LEU A 22 1.06 -7.93 -17.15
C LEU A 22 -0.01 -7.13 -16.40
N LEU A 23 -0.89 -6.40 -17.10
CA LEU A 23 -1.98 -5.64 -16.50
C LEU A 23 -2.87 -6.51 -15.60
N ALA A 24 -3.02 -7.81 -15.92
CA ALA A 24 -3.84 -8.74 -15.13
C ALA A 24 -3.33 -8.91 -13.69
N LEU A 25 -2.06 -8.57 -13.43
CA LEU A 25 -1.41 -8.63 -12.11
C LEU A 25 -1.88 -7.51 -11.17
N HIS A 26 -2.44 -6.41 -11.69
CA HIS A 26 -2.91 -5.30 -10.86
C HIS A 26 -4.19 -5.70 -10.12
N PRO A 27 -4.21 -5.84 -8.78
CA PRO A 27 -5.35 -6.41 -8.06
C PRO A 27 -6.56 -5.46 -7.92
N GLY A 28 -6.37 -4.17 -8.19
CA GLY A 28 -7.41 -3.14 -8.18
C GLY A 28 -8.29 -3.10 -9.43
N SER A 29 -9.31 -2.23 -9.42
CA SER A 29 -10.31 -2.10 -10.49
C SER A 29 -9.75 -1.48 -11.77
N ASP A 30 -8.84 -0.53 -11.60
CA ASP A 30 -8.27 0.27 -12.65
C ASP A 30 -6.91 0.83 -12.23
N LEU A 31 -6.17 1.35 -13.20
CA LEU A 31 -4.86 1.96 -12.99
C LEU A 31 -4.63 3.06 -14.03
N ASP A 32 -3.75 4.00 -13.72
CA ASP A 32 -3.30 5.01 -14.68
C ASP A 32 -2.14 4.51 -15.56
N VAL A 33 -1.79 5.32 -16.57
CA VAL A 33 -0.67 5.06 -17.49
C VAL A 33 0.67 4.89 -16.76
N ARG A 34 0.86 5.54 -15.61
CA ARG A 34 2.14 5.52 -14.86
C ARG A 34 2.27 4.24 -14.06
N ALA A 35 1.22 3.80 -13.39
CA ALA A 35 1.14 2.48 -12.77
C ALA A 35 1.30 1.37 -13.82
N ALA A 36 0.68 1.54 -15.00
CA ALA A 36 0.83 0.59 -16.11
C ALA A 36 2.26 0.57 -16.65
N SER A 37 2.93 1.73 -16.68
CA SER A 37 4.32 1.90 -17.12
C SER A 37 5.28 1.23 -16.13
N ALA A 38 5.09 1.42 -14.83
CA ALA A 38 5.85 0.74 -13.78
C ALA A 38 5.69 -0.79 -13.89
N LEU A 39 4.45 -1.26 -14.01
CA LEU A 39 4.12 -2.67 -14.15
C LEU A 39 4.71 -3.28 -15.42
N GLY A 40 4.51 -2.62 -16.56
CA GLY A 40 4.96 -3.06 -17.88
C GLY A 40 6.46 -2.97 -18.09
N GLY A 41 7.14 -2.05 -17.39
CA GLY A 41 8.54 -1.72 -17.65
C GLY A 41 8.76 -1.01 -18.99
N PHE A 42 7.74 -0.31 -19.49
CA PHE A 42 7.79 0.51 -20.70
C PHE A 42 7.81 2.00 -20.33
N PRO A 43 8.43 2.89 -21.12
CA PRO A 43 8.30 4.32 -20.93
C PRO A 43 6.83 4.78 -20.94
N PRO A 44 6.43 5.85 -20.21
CA PRO A 44 5.03 6.28 -20.13
C PRO A 44 4.37 6.54 -21.48
N ARG A 45 5.08 7.19 -22.42
CA ARG A 45 4.55 7.46 -23.78
C ARG A 45 4.33 6.21 -24.61
N GLU A 46 5.15 5.18 -24.42
CA GLU A 46 4.97 3.90 -25.11
C GLU A 46 3.82 3.11 -24.47
N THR A 47 3.75 3.14 -23.14
CA THR A 47 2.66 2.52 -22.37
C THR A 47 1.31 3.07 -22.79
N ASP A 48 1.18 4.38 -22.91
CA ASP A 48 -0.02 5.08 -23.38
C ASP A 48 -0.50 4.55 -24.73
N ARG A 49 0.40 4.51 -25.73
CA ARG A 49 0.11 3.95 -27.06
C ARG A 49 -0.25 2.46 -27.05
N LEU A 50 0.29 1.68 -26.11
CA LEU A 50 -0.07 0.27 -25.95
C LEU A 50 -1.45 0.13 -25.33
N LEU A 51 -1.77 0.95 -24.32
CA LEU A 51 -3.08 0.98 -23.67
C LEU A 51 -4.18 1.41 -24.65
N ASP A 52 -3.93 2.43 -25.48
CA ASP A 52 -4.87 2.85 -26.53
C ASP A 52 -5.16 1.72 -27.52
N ARG A 53 -4.12 1.01 -27.98
CA ARG A 53 -4.30 -0.15 -28.87
C ARG A 53 -5.06 -1.29 -28.21
N LEU A 54 -4.84 -1.54 -26.92
CA LEU A 54 -5.61 -2.53 -26.16
C LEU A 54 -7.07 -2.08 -25.97
N HIS A 55 -7.30 -0.77 -25.80
CA HIS A 55 -8.63 -0.20 -25.68
C HIS A 55 -9.40 -0.29 -27.00
N ASP A 56 -8.78 0.08 -28.11
CA ASP A 56 -9.34 -0.03 -29.48
C ASP A 56 -9.67 -1.49 -29.84
N ALA A 57 -8.91 -2.45 -29.30
CA ALA A 57 -9.17 -3.88 -29.44
C ALA A 57 -10.23 -4.43 -28.48
N TYR A 58 -10.85 -3.58 -27.65
CA TYR A 58 -11.83 -3.93 -26.60
C TYR A 58 -11.29 -4.92 -25.56
N LEU A 59 -9.99 -4.88 -25.29
CA LEU A 59 -9.32 -5.75 -24.33
C LEU A 59 -9.14 -5.11 -22.95
N VAL A 60 -9.25 -3.78 -22.88
CA VAL A 60 -9.32 -3.00 -21.63
C VAL A 60 -10.45 -1.98 -21.70
N THR A 61 -11.01 -1.64 -20.55
CA THR A 61 -11.99 -0.56 -20.41
C THR A 61 -11.31 0.74 -20.02
N GLN A 62 -11.95 1.86 -20.32
CA GLN A 62 -11.50 3.19 -19.88
C GLN A 62 -12.60 3.85 -19.02
N PRO A 63 -12.69 3.54 -17.72
CA PRO A 63 -13.75 4.07 -16.85
C PRO A 63 -13.69 5.60 -16.65
N ALA A 64 -12.52 6.21 -16.81
CA ALA A 64 -12.30 7.65 -16.77
C ALA A 64 -11.11 8.01 -17.65
N THR A 65 -10.95 9.30 -17.97
CA THR A 65 -9.78 9.80 -18.69
C THR A 65 -8.49 9.30 -18.03
N ASP A 66 -7.60 8.70 -18.84
CA ASP A 66 -6.31 8.14 -18.44
C ASP A 66 -6.36 7.01 -17.39
N ARG A 67 -7.53 6.40 -17.17
CA ARG A 67 -7.72 5.23 -16.28
C ARG A 67 -8.13 4.02 -17.09
N TYR A 68 -7.41 2.92 -16.93
CA TYR A 68 -7.65 1.68 -17.66
C TYR A 68 -7.97 0.54 -16.69
N GLY A 69 -8.96 -0.28 -17.05
CA GLY A 69 -9.42 -1.39 -16.22
C GLY A 69 -9.71 -2.66 -17.02
N PHE A 70 -10.09 -3.71 -16.30
CA PHE A 70 -10.57 -4.96 -16.88
C PHE A 70 -12.00 -5.22 -16.49
N HIS A 71 -12.75 -5.82 -17.41
CA HIS A 71 -13.86 -6.69 -17.03
C HIS A 71 -13.31 -8.03 -16.49
N ASP A 72 -13.98 -8.63 -15.51
CA ASP A 72 -13.52 -9.85 -14.83
C ASP A 72 -13.12 -10.99 -15.78
N LEU A 73 -13.90 -11.21 -16.85
CA LEU A 73 -13.59 -12.23 -17.86
C LEU A 73 -12.31 -11.93 -18.66
N LEU A 74 -12.06 -10.66 -18.95
CA LEU A 74 -10.84 -10.23 -19.66
C LEU A 74 -9.62 -10.37 -18.77
N ARG A 75 -9.75 -10.12 -17.46
CA ARG A 75 -8.67 -10.34 -16.49
C ARG A 75 -8.26 -11.81 -16.43
N VAL A 76 -9.22 -12.73 -16.38
CA VAL A 76 -8.94 -14.19 -16.40
C VAL A 76 -8.24 -14.58 -17.70
N PHE A 77 -8.68 -14.02 -18.83
CA PHE A 77 -8.06 -14.28 -20.12
C PHE A 77 -6.64 -13.72 -20.21
N ALA A 78 -6.43 -12.48 -19.77
CA ALA A 78 -5.12 -11.83 -19.68
C ALA A 78 -4.15 -12.57 -18.77
N ALA A 79 -4.63 -13.10 -17.65
CA ALA A 79 -3.80 -13.89 -16.74
C ALA A 79 -3.19 -15.14 -17.41
N GLY A 80 -3.83 -15.69 -18.45
CA GLY A 80 -3.34 -16.81 -19.24
C GLY A 80 -2.28 -16.46 -20.29
N THR A 81 -1.94 -15.18 -20.47
CA THR A 81 -0.91 -14.76 -21.42
C THR A 81 0.46 -15.34 -21.03
N PRO A 82 1.19 -15.99 -21.97
CA PRO A 82 2.55 -16.44 -21.74
C PRO A 82 3.48 -15.26 -21.45
N LEU A 83 4.21 -15.34 -20.34
CA LEU A 83 5.22 -14.37 -19.91
C LEU A 83 6.52 -15.12 -19.64
N ALA A 84 7.65 -14.42 -19.69
CA ALA A 84 8.94 -15.00 -19.39
C ALA A 84 9.03 -15.45 -17.92
N GLU A 85 9.94 -16.39 -17.64
CA GLU A 85 10.17 -16.86 -16.28
C GLU A 85 10.53 -15.70 -15.33
N GLY A 86 9.92 -15.69 -14.14
CA GLY A 86 10.10 -14.63 -13.14
C GLY A 86 9.60 -13.24 -13.55
N GLU A 87 8.91 -13.11 -14.69
CA GLU A 87 8.48 -11.80 -15.20
C GLU A 87 7.31 -11.23 -14.40
N ARG A 88 6.40 -12.08 -13.93
CA ARG A 88 5.23 -11.68 -13.15
C ARG A 88 5.63 -11.10 -11.80
N GLU A 89 6.56 -11.76 -11.13
CA GLU A 89 7.15 -11.36 -9.85
C GLU A 89 7.85 -10.00 -10.00
N ARG A 90 8.75 -9.88 -10.99
CA ARG A 90 9.45 -8.61 -11.27
C ARG A 90 8.50 -7.47 -11.62
N ALA A 91 7.44 -7.74 -12.38
CA ALA A 91 6.45 -6.75 -12.74
C ALA A 91 5.61 -6.29 -11.55
N PHE A 92 5.14 -7.24 -10.74
CA PHE A 92 4.42 -6.93 -9.51
C PHE A 92 5.29 -6.15 -8.52
N GLY A 93 6.56 -6.53 -8.35
CA GLY A 93 7.52 -5.81 -7.51
C GLY A 93 7.71 -4.35 -7.95
N ARG A 94 7.80 -4.07 -9.26
CA ARG A 94 7.84 -2.68 -9.77
C ARG A 94 6.55 -1.91 -9.50
N LEU A 95 5.39 -2.54 -9.71
CA LEU A 95 4.09 -1.92 -9.43
C LEU A 95 3.93 -1.60 -7.93
N ALA A 96 4.27 -2.55 -7.07
CA ALA A 96 4.19 -2.37 -5.63
C ALA A 96 5.16 -1.28 -5.13
N ALA A 97 6.40 -1.26 -5.63
CA ALA A 97 7.37 -0.20 -5.33
C ALA A 97 6.90 1.19 -5.82
N PHE A 98 6.33 1.26 -7.03
CA PHE A 98 5.71 2.49 -7.54
C PHE A 98 4.58 2.97 -6.64
N ALA A 99 3.66 2.07 -6.26
CA ALA A 99 2.53 2.39 -5.40
C ALA A 99 2.98 2.89 -4.00
N VAL A 100 4.01 2.27 -3.41
CA VAL A 100 4.61 2.75 -2.15
C VAL A 100 5.16 4.16 -2.32
N ARG A 101 5.90 4.43 -3.41
CA ARG A 101 6.50 5.76 -3.64
C ARG A 101 5.45 6.84 -3.78
N GLU A 102 4.39 6.59 -4.56
CA GLU A 102 3.31 7.57 -4.72
C GLU A 102 2.52 7.75 -3.42
N ALA A 103 2.26 6.67 -2.67
CA ALA A 103 1.62 6.75 -1.36
C ALA A 103 2.48 7.50 -0.33
N GLU A 104 3.80 7.33 -0.35
CA GLU A 104 4.73 8.06 0.51
C GLU A 104 4.70 9.56 0.19
N ARG A 105 4.70 9.93 -1.10
CA ARG A 105 4.60 11.32 -1.55
C ARG A 105 3.29 11.97 -1.10
N ALA A 106 2.17 11.28 -1.28
CA ALA A 106 0.86 11.75 -0.84
C ALA A 106 0.75 11.84 0.69
N ASP A 107 1.29 10.87 1.43
CA ASP A 107 1.32 10.90 2.90
C ASP A 107 2.21 12.04 3.41
N ARG A 108 3.32 12.36 2.72
CA ARG A 108 4.21 13.49 3.07
C ARG A 108 3.54 14.84 2.92
N GLU A 109 2.71 15.02 1.89
CA GLU A 109 1.89 16.22 1.74
C GLU A 109 0.83 16.33 2.84
N LEU A 110 0.19 15.20 3.19
CA LEU A 110 -0.83 15.15 4.23
C LEU A 110 -0.28 15.40 5.65
N ALA A 111 0.90 14.85 5.96
CA ALA A 111 1.50 14.91 7.29
C ALA A 111 3.02 15.18 7.22
N PRO A 112 3.45 16.43 6.96
CA PRO A 112 4.87 16.77 6.78
C PRO A 112 5.76 16.43 7.98
N GLN A 113 5.21 16.53 9.20
CA GLN A 113 5.94 16.33 10.46
C GLN A 113 6.07 14.86 10.88
N ARG A 114 5.39 13.95 10.19
CA ARG A 114 5.39 12.52 10.54
C ARG A 114 6.74 11.89 10.18
N TYR A 115 7.33 11.16 11.11
CA TYR A 115 8.50 10.31 10.84
C TYR A 115 8.17 9.29 9.73
N ARG A 116 9.11 9.07 8.82
CA ARG A 116 9.03 8.06 7.77
C ARG A 116 10.36 7.31 7.71
N PRO A 117 10.34 5.97 7.64
CA PRO A 117 11.56 5.21 7.40
C PRO A 117 12.09 5.52 6.00
N GLU A 118 13.39 5.33 5.81
CA GLU A 118 13.96 5.36 4.47
C GLU A 118 13.46 4.14 3.68
N ILE A 119 12.93 4.36 2.48
CA ILE A 119 12.41 3.31 1.61
C ILE A 119 13.26 3.28 0.34
N ALA A 120 13.86 2.11 0.08
CA ALA A 120 14.58 1.87 -1.16
C ALA A 120 13.61 1.57 -2.31
N TYR A 121 13.83 2.21 -3.46
CA TYR A 121 13.07 2.01 -4.69
C TYR A 121 13.98 1.48 -5.80
N PRO A 122 13.49 0.57 -6.64
CA PRO A 122 14.25 0.11 -7.80
C PRO A 122 14.38 1.22 -8.85
N ASP A 123 15.45 1.14 -9.64
CA ASP A 123 15.64 2.02 -10.80
C ASP A 123 14.57 1.81 -11.87
N GLY A 124 14.37 2.83 -12.72
CA GLY A 124 13.49 2.75 -13.88
C GLY A 124 11.99 2.87 -13.56
N LEU A 125 11.62 3.20 -12.32
CA LEU A 125 10.25 3.61 -12.01
C LEU A 125 9.92 4.95 -12.70
N PRO A 126 8.68 5.15 -13.19
CA PRO A 126 8.30 6.38 -13.89
C PRO A 126 8.55 7.64 -13.03
N GLU A 127 9.12 8.71 -13.59
CA GLU A 127 9.45 9.94 -12.85
C GLU A 127 8.23 10.51 -12.11
N PRO A 128 8.28 10.93 -10.84
CA PRO A 128 7.10 11.43 -10.13
C PRO A 128 6.40 12.60 -10.84
N ALA A 129 5.05 12.62 -10.85
CA ALA A 129 4.25 13.75 -11.33
C ALA A 129 3.67 14.55 -10.15
N PRO A 130 3.40 15.86 -10.30
CA PRO A 130 2.68 16.63 -9.29
C PRO A 130 1.35 15.94 -8.92
N LEU A 131 1.02 15.93 -7.65
CA LEU A 131 -0.22 15.37 -7.11
C LEU A 131 -0.76 16.28 -6.01
N ASP A 132 -2.05 16.16 -5.73
CA ASP A 132 -2.68 16.61 -4.48
C ASP A 132 -2.88 15.36 -3.62
N GLY A 133 -2.23 15.31 -2.46
CA GLY A 133 -2.16 14.09 -1.65
C GLY A 133 -3.52 13.53 -1.24
N VAL A 134 -4.46 14.41 -0.88
CA VAL A 134 -5.80 13.99 -0.43
C VAL A 134 -6.65 13.54 -1.61
N ALA A 135 -6.63 14.27 -2.72
CA ALA A 135 -7.35 13.91 -3.93
C ALA A 135 -6.81 12.61 -4.54
N TRP A 136 -5.49 12.43 -4.55
CA TRP A 136 -4.83 11.22 -5.02
C TRP A 136 -5.20 10.01 -4.16
N PHE A 137 -5.10 10.10 -2.83
CA PHE A 137 -5.53 9.00 -1.96
C PHE A 137 -7.03 8.70 -2.11
N ARG A 138 -7.88 9.72 -2.31
CA ARG A 138 -9.31 9.50 -2.56
C ARG A 138 -9.56 8.66 -3.81
N ALA A 139 -8.76 8.85 -4.86
CA ALA A 139 -8.83 8.05 -6.06
C ALA A 139 -8.21 6.65 -5.88
N GLU A 140 -7.08 6.54 -5.19
CA GLU A 140 -6.26 5.31 -5.19
C GLU A 140 -6.42 4.39 -3.99
N TRP A 141 -7.02 4.83 -2.87
CA TRP A 141 -7.05 4.00 -1.65
C TRP A 141 -7.59 2.57 -1.87
N PRO A 142 -8.62 2.30 -2.71
CA PRO A 142 -9.09 0.92 -2.93
C PRO A 142 -8.02 0.08 -3.63
N ASN A 143 -7.33 0.65 -4.61
CA ASN A 143 -6.23 -0.01 -5.33
C ASN A 143 -5.05 -0.28 -4.41
N LEU A 144 -4.69 0.67 -3.54
CA LEU A 144 -3.60 0.52 -2.58
C LEU A 144 -3.90 -0.55 -1.51
N VAL A 145 -5.15 -0.64 -1.05
CA VAL A 145 -5.60 -1.73 -0.16
C VAL A 145 -5.47 -3.09 -0.85
N ALA A 146 -5.92 -3.19 -2.11
CA ALA A 146 -5.80 -4.41 -2.90
C ALA A 146 -4.33 -4.81 -3.14
N LEU A 147 -3.46 -3.84 -3.43
CA LEU A 147 -2.02 -4.04 -3.57
C LEU A 147 -1.36 -4.47 -2.25
N CYS A 148 -1.73 -3.86 -1.13
CA CYS A 148 -1.22 -4.22 0.20
C CYS A 148 -1.53 -5.70 0.53
N ARG A 149 -2.78 -6.13 0.33
CA ARG A 149 -3.16 -7.54 0.49
C ARG A 149 -2.34 -8.44 -0.42
N ARG A 150 -2.27 -8.10 -1.71
CA ARG A 150 -1.61 -8.93 -2.71
C ARG A 150 -0.11 -9.05 -2.46
N ALA A 151 0.53 -7.98 -1.97
CA ALA A 151 1.93 -8.00 -1.59
C ALA A 151 2.20 -9.00 -0.47
N GLY A 152 1.36 -9.02 0.57
CA GLY A 152 1.45 -10.02 1.63
C GLY A 152 1.26 -11.46 1.13
N GLU A 153 0.30 -11.68 0.23
CA GLU A 153 0.04 -13.01 -0.38
C GLU A 153 1.20 -13.52 -1.26
N LEU A 154 1.95 -12.60 -1.89
CA LEU A 154 3.06 -12.93 -2.80
C LEU A 154 4.44 -12.94 -2.12
N GLY A 155 4.52 -12.66 -0.82
CA GLY A 155 5.80 -12.61 -0.11
C GLY A 155 6.57 -11.29 -0.29
N GLU A 156 5.96 -10.26 -0.88
CA GLU A 156 6.50 -8.90 -0.98
C GLU A 156 6.28 -8.15 0.35
N TYR A 157 6.83 -8.72 1.43
CA TYR A 157 6.51 -8.33 2.80
C TYR A 157 6.83 -6.86 3.09
N ASP A 158 7.94 -6.35 2.57
CA ASP A 158 8.31 -4.94 2.72
C ASP A 158 7.28 -4.00 2.11
N ARG A 159 6.84 -4.30 0.89
CA ARG A 159 5.85 -3.47 0.19
C ARG A 159 4.49 -3.54 0.88
N CYS A 160 4.14 -4.68 1.47
CA CYS A 160 2.91 -4.84 2.25
C CYS A 160 2.88 -3.87 3.44
N TRP A 161 3.91 -3.88 4.30
CA TRP A 161 3.91 -3.02 5.47
C TRP A 161 4.12 -1.54 5.13
N GLN A 162 4.92 -1.23 4.11
CA GLN A 162 5.15 0.14 3.65
C GLN A 162 3.86 0.79 3.13
N LEU A 163 3.05 0.05 2.35
CA LEU A 163 1.74 0.53 1.90
C LEU A 163 0.82 0.82 3.09
N ALA A 164 0.71 -0.13 4.04
CA ALA A 164 -0.11 0.07 5.24
C ALA A 164 0.35 1.30 6.04
N PHE A 165 1.67 1.47 6.21
CA PHE A 165 2.26 2.60 6.90
C PHE A 165 1.87 3.94 6.27
N CYS A 166 2.02 4.08 4.93
CA CYS A 166 1.68 5.31 4.21
C CYS A 166 0.17 5.60 4.22
N LEU A 167 -0.69 4.58 4.20
CA LEU A 167 -2.14 4.75 4.19
C LEU A 167 -2.72 5.24 5.52
N ARG A 168 -2.02 5.04 6.65
CA ARG A 168 -2.50 5.37 8.00
C ARG A 168 -3.06 6.79 8.12
N GLY A 169 -2.32 7.79 7.63
CA GLY A 169 -2.72 9.20 7.77
C GLY A 169 -4.03 9.50 7.05
N TYR A 170 -4.17 8.97 5.82
CA TYR A 170 -5.38 9.13 5.04
C TYR A 170 -6.58 8.40 5.66
N PHE A 171 -6.40 7.18 6.15
CA PHE A 171 -7.48 6.45 6.81
C PHE A 171 -7.98 7.13 8.08
N PHE A 172 -7.09 7.75 8.86
CA PHE A 172 -7.48 8.55 10.00
C PHE A 172 -8.32 9.78 9.60
N LEU A 173 -7.92 10.47 8.53
CA LEU A 173 -8.65 11.63 7.99
C LEU A 173 -10.02 11.24 7.43
N ALA A 174 -10.07 10.18 6.62
CA ALA A 174 -11.26 9.73 5.92
C ALA A 174 -12.17 8.81 6.77
N LYS A 175 -11.76 8.48 8.01
CA LYS A 175 -12.46 7.58 8.93
C LYS A 175 -12.77 6.21 8.33
N LEU A 176 -11.83 5.68 7.55
CA LEU A 176 -11.93 4.37 6.90
C LEU A 176 -11.38 3.26 7.82
N TRP A 177 -12.10 2.93 8.89
CA TRP A 177 -11.62 2.02 9.93
C TRP A 177 -11.37 0.59 9.45
N ASP A 178 -12.30 0.02 8.67
CA ASP A 178 -12.18 -1.37 8.22
C ASP A 178 -10.96 -1.62 7.31
N PRO A 179 -10.71 -0.84 6.24
CA PRO A 179 -9.48 -1.01 5.45
C PRO A 179 -8.22 -0.64 6.25
N TRP A 180 -8.29 0.29 7.21
CA TRP A 180 -7.17 0.58 8.09
C TRP A 180 -6.78 -0.66 8.91
N ILE A 181 -7.73 -1.24 9.63
CA ILE A 181 -7.49 -2.43 10.46
C ILE A 181 -7.05 -3.62 9.58
N ALA A 182 -7.67 -3.83 8.42
CA ALA A 182 -7.32 -4.92 7.52
C ALA A 182 -5.88 -4.81 6.99
N THR A 183 -5.51 -3.65 6.46
CA THR A 183 -4.15 -3.42 5.92
C THR A 183 -3.08 -3.57 6.99
N HIS A 184 -3.33 -3.12 8.22
CA HIS A 184 -2.35 -3.21 9.29
C HIS A 184 -2.24 -4.63 9.87
N ARG A 185 -3.31 -5.43 9.82
CA ARG A 185 -3.23 -6.87 10.13
C ARG A 185 -2.40 -7.64 9.10
N TRP A 186 -2.57 -7.36 7.80
CA TRP A 186 -1.74 -7.96 6.76
C TRP A 186 -0.28 -7.53 6.90
N ALA A 187 -0.04 -6.24 7.13
CA ALA A 187 1.30 -5.69 7.33
C ALA A 187 2.02 -6.29 8.55
N ARG A 188 1.29 -6.47 9.66
CA ARG A 188 1.81 -7.15 10.86
C ARG A 188 2.23 -8.59 10.55
N ALA A 189 1.36 -9.36 9.88
CA ALA A 189 1.67 -10.73 9.49
C ALA A 189 2.85 -10.80 8.50
N ALA A 190 2.95 -9.85 7.58
CA ALA A 190 4.07 -9.73 6.65
C ALA A 190 5.39 -9.42 7.39
N ALA A 191 5.38 -8.47 8.33
CA ALA A 191 6.55 -8.13 9.13
C ALA A 191 7.01 -9.30 10.01
N GLU A 192 6.07 -10.03 10.61
CA GLU A 192 6.35 -11.26 11.37
C GLU A 192 6.98 -12.35 10.47
N ALA A 193 6.43 -12.57 9.28
CA ALA A 193 6.96 -13.54 8.31
C ALA A 193 8.36 -13.15 7.80
N ALA A 194 8.64 -11.84 7.66
CA ALA A 194 9.95 -11.32 7.28
C ALA A 194 10.97 -11.33 8.44
N GLY A 195 10.52 -11.51 9.69
CA GLY A 195 11.36 -11.33 10.88
C GLY A 195 11.78 -9.88 11.12
N ASP A 196 11.10 -8.90 10.50
CA ASP A 196 11.37 -7.48 10.68
C ASP A 196 10.67 -6.97 11.93
N ARG A 197 11.41 -6.93 13.04
CA ARG A 197 10.92 -6.48 14.34
C ARG A 197 10.52 -5.00 14.35
N TRP A 198 11.22 -4.16 13.58
CA TRP A 198 10.90 -2.73 13.54
C TRP A 198 9.57 -2.49 12.81
N ALA A 199 9.38 -3.14 11.66
CA ALA A 199 8.13 -3.11 10.92
C ALA A 199 6.99 -3.73 11.75
N LEU A 200 7.24 -4.82 12.48
CA LEU A 200 6.26 -5.45 13.37
C LEU A 200 5.80 -4.49 14.47
N ALA A 201 6.73 -3.85 15.18
CA ALA A 201 6.43 -2.87 16.21
C ALA A 201 5.60 -1.70 15.66
N THR A 202 6.04 -1.15 14.53
CA THR A 202 5.43 0.04 13.91
C THR A 202 4.04 -0.23 13.37
N THR A 203 3.84 -1.34 12.66
CA THR A 203 2.52 -1.72 12.14
C THR A 203 1.55 -2.07 13.27
N THR A 204 2.04 -2.71 14.33
CA THR A 204 1.25 -3.03 15.52
C THR A 204 0.83 -1.77 16.28
N ALA A 205 1.75 -0.83 16.51
CA ALA A 205 1.40 0.46 17.12
C ALA A 205 0.36 1.21 16.27
N ASN A 206 0.53 1.25 14.94
CA ASN A 206 -0.41 1.92 14.06
C ASN A 206 -1.79 1.21 13.98
N LEU A 207 -1.85 -0.12 14.16
CA LEU A 207 -3.10 -0.85 14.35
C LEU A 207 -3.79 -0.40 15.65
N GLY A 208 -3.04 -0.23 16.73
CA GLY A 208 -3.54 0.32 17.99
C GLY A 208 -4.21 1.68 17.79
N VAL A 209 -3.62 2.57 16.97
CA VAL A 209 -4.22 3.88 16.67
C VAL A 209 -5.57 3.73 15.97
N ALA A 210 -5.70 2.79 15.03
CA ALA A 210 -6.97 2.49 14.37
C ALA A 210 -8.03 2.00 15.35
N LEU A 211 -7.63 1.17 16.32
CA LEU A 211 -8.51 0.63 17.35
C LEU A 211 -8.97 1.71 18.33
N VAL A 212 -8.10 2.62 18.76
CA VAL A 212 -8.49 3.80 19.56
C VAL A 212 -9.54 4.62 18.82
N ASP A 213 -9.31 4.94 17.54
CA ASP A 213 -10.24 5.76 16.75
C ASP A 213 -11.60 5.06 16.53
N ARG A 214 -11.63 3.72 16.55
CA ARG A 214 -12.86 2.90 16.51
C ARG A 214 -13.51 2.73 17.90
N GLY A 215 -12.83 3.09 18.98
CA GLY A 215 -13.29 2.96 20.37
C GLY A 215 -12.91 1.65 21.08
N ASP A 216 -12.12 0.78 20.45
CA ASP A 216 -11.59 -0.45 21.06
C ASP A 216 -10.29 -0.13 21.82
N LEU A 217 -10.45 0.43 23.02
CA LEU A 217 -9.34 0.91 23.85
C LEU A 217 -8.52 -0.25 24.46
N ASP A 218 -9.14 -1.40 24.70
CA ASP A 218 -8.48 -2.58 25.26
C ASP A 218 -7.57 -3.23 24.22
N GLY A 219 -8.11 -3.49 23.01
CA GLY A 219 -7.32 -4.00 21.89
C GLY A 219 -6.20 -3.04 21.48
N ALA A 220 -6.43 -1.73 21.55
CA ALA A 220 -5.38 -0.74 21.33
C ALA A 220 -4.24 -0.83 22.36
N SER A 221 -4.58 -0.94 23.65
CA SER A 221 -3.58 -1.03 24.72
C SER A 221 -2.74 -2.32 24.61
N GLU A 222 -3.34 -3.42 24.15
CA GLU A 222 -2.61 -4.65 23.82
C GLU A 222 -1.60 -4.44 22.69
N CYS A 223 -2.03 -3.78 21.61
CA CYS A 223 -1.15 -3.44 20.49
C CYS A 223 0.02 -2.56 20.94
N TYR A 224 -0.21 -1.53 21.75
CA TYR A 224 0.87 -0.65 22.23
C TYR A 224 1.85 -1.38 23.16
N ARG A 225 1.35 -2.27 24.04
CA ARG A 225 2.19 -3.11 24.90
C ARG A 225 3.03 -4.12 24.11
N GLU A 226 2.51 -4.63 23.00
CA GLU A 226 3.26 -5.48 22.07
C GLU A 226 4.34 -4.67 21.34
N ALA A 227 3.98 -3.55 20.72
CA ALA A 227 4.92 -2.68 20.03
C ALA A 227 6.05 -2.18 20.95
N LEU A 228 5.74 -1.81 22.19
CA LEU A 228 6.73 -1.40 23.19
C LEU A 228 7.75 -2.51 23.50
N ARG A 229 7.32 -3.77 23.57
CA ARG A 229 8.22 -4.91 23.78
C ARG A 229 9.18 -5.07 22.60
N GLU A 230 8.67 -4.96 21.38
CA GLU A 230 9.48 -5.06 20.17
C GLU A 230 10.47 -3.89 20.05
N TYR A 231 10.03 -2.64 20.27
CA TYR A 231 10.93 -1.48 20.26
C TYR A 231 12.05 -1.58 21.30
N ARG A 232 11.75 -2.04 22.52
CA ARG A 232 12.77 -2.32 23.54
C ARG A 232 13.74 -3.41 23.12
N ALA A 233 13.24 -4.47 22.50
CA ALA A 233 14.08 -5.59 22.06
C ALA A 233 15.09 -5.19 20.98
N ILE A 234 14.80 -4.13 20.21
CA ILE A 234 15.70 -3.59 19.18
C ILE A 234 16.41 -2.29 19.61
N GLY A 235 16.14 -1.77 20.81
CA GLY A 235 16.74 -0.54 21.33
C GLY A 235 16.26 0.75 20.67
N ASP A 236 15.08 0.75 20.04
CA ASP A 236 14.50 1.94 19.40
C ASP A 236 13.80 2.83 20.43
N ARG A 237 14.57 3.73 21.04
CA ARG A 237 14.08 4.67 22.07
C ARG A 237 12.97 5.60 21.56
N HIS A 238 12.98 5.96 20.27
CA HIS A 238 11.95 6.82 19.70
C HIS A 238 10.62 6.07 19.56
N GLY A 239 10.69 4.82 19.07
CA GLY A 239 9.55 3.90 19.01
C GLY A 239 8.99 3.60 20.40
N GLU A 240 9.86 3.39 21.41
CA GLU A 240 9.44 3.22 22.81
C GLU A 240 8.63 4.40 23.32
N ALA A 241 9.15 5.62 23.17
CA ALA A 241 8.47 6.85 23.59
C ALA A 241 7.11 7.03 22.88
N THR A 242 7.07 6.72 21.58
CA THR A 242 5.85 6.79 20.77
C THR A 242 4.80 5.78 21.24
N ALA A 243 5.19 4.53 21.50
CA ALA A 243 4.29 3.49 22.00
C ALA A 243 3.73 3.83 23.40
N LEU A 244 4.58 4.38 24.29
CA LEU A 244 4.16 4.84 25.62
C LEU A 244 3.19 6.04 25.53
N ALA A 245 3.44 6.98 24.64
CA ALA A 245 2.54 8.11 24.40
C ALA A 245 1.18 7.63 23.90
N HIS A 246 1.14 6.69 22.95
CA HIS A 246 -0.12 6.15 22.44
C HIS A 246 -0.90 5.34 23.49
N ASP A 247 -0.23 4.56 24.34
CA ASP A 247 -0.89 3.86 25.45
C ASP A 247 -1.46 4.84 26.48
N ALA A 248 -0.72 5.92 26.77
CA ALA A 248 -1.20 7.01 27.63
C ALA A 248 -2.44 7.71 27.06
N TRP A 249 -2.52 7.90 25.73
CA TRP A 249 -3.73 8.38 25.07
C TRP A 249 -4.91 7.42 25.26
N ALA A 250 -4.71 6.11 25.07
CA ALA A 250 -5.77 5.12 25.29
C ALA A 250 -6.25 5.11 26.76
N ALA A 251 -5.34 5.21 27.72
CA ALA A 251 -5.67 5.34 29.15
C ALA A 251 -6.46 6.63 29.43
N HIS A 252 -6.12 7.74 28.79
CA HIS A 252 -6.87 8.99 28.91
C HIS A 252 -8.31 8.84 28.43
N TYR A 253 -8.54 8.20 27.27
CA TYR A 253 -9.89 7.92 26.75
C TYR A 253 -10.69 6.97 27.64
N ARG A 254 -10.04 6.10 28.41
CA ARG A 254 -10.67 5.27 29.46
C ARG A 254 -11.02 6.03 30.74
N GLY A 255 -10.61 7.30 30.88
CA GLY A 255 -10.78 8.10 32.10
C GLY A 255 -9.68 7.88 33.15
N GLU A 256 -8.63 7.12 32.83
CA GLU A 256 -7.52 6.79 33.73
C GLU A 256 -6.44 7.89 33.71
N HIS A 257 -6.83 9.13 34.00
CA HIS A 257 -5.98 10.31 33.80
C HIS A 257 -4.65 10.27 34.56
N ALA A 258 -4.62 9.64 35.75
CA ALA A 258 -3.38 9.48 36.51
C ALA A 258 -2.37 8.53 35.82
N ALA A 259 -2.85 7.48 35.16
CA ALA A 259 -2.01 6.57 34.38
C ALA A 259 -1.53 7.25 33.10
N ALA A 260 -2.43 7.95 32.41
CA ALA A 260 -2.09 8.73 31.22
C ALA A 260 -0.99 9.77 31.50
N LEU A 261 -1.11 10.54 32.58
CA LEU A 261 -0.12 11.55 32.95
C LEU A 261 1.27 10.95 33.20
N ARG A 262 1.35 9.78 33.83
CA ARG A 262 2.64 9.09 34.01
C ARG A 262 3.23 8.67 32.67
N GLY A 263 2.44 8.05 31.80
CA GLY A 263 2.89 7.64 30.47
C GLY A 263 3.36 8.81 29.61
N PHE A 264 2.62 9.93 29.61
CA PHE A 264 3.02 11.14 28.90
C PHE A 264 4.33 11.74 29.41
N ARG A 265 4.57 11.75 30.73
CA ARG A 265 5.84 12.22 31.30
C ARG A 265 7.01 11.36 30.87
N THR A 266 6.88 10.03 30.94
CA THR A 266 7.93 9.12 30.48
C THR A 266 8.21 9.25 28.99
N ALA A 267 7.18 9.49 28.17
CA ALA A 267 7.39 9.76 26.75
C ALA A 267 8.07 11.12 26.51
N LEU A 268 7.78 12.14 27.34
CA LEU A 268 8.38 13.48 27.22
C LEU A 268 9.88 13.48 27.55
N GLU A 269 10.33 12.65 28.50
CA GLU A 269 11.76 12.45 28.83
C GLU A 269 12.62 12.03 27.63
N PHE A 270 12.02 11.56 26.52
CA PHE A 270 12.76 11.29 25.28
C PHE A 270 13.04 12.56 24.46
N TYR A 271 12.17 13.56 24.53
CA TYR A 271 12.22 14.76 23.71
C TYR A 271 12.90 15.95 24.43
N GLU A 272 13.24 15.80 25.71
CA GLU A 272 14.03 16.72 26.53
C GLU A 272 15.52 16.34 26.53
#